data_AF-A0A965MI61-F1
#
_entry.id   AF-A0A965MI61-F1
#
_cell.length_a   1.000
_cell.length_b   1.000
_cell.length_c   1.000
_cell.angle_alpha   90.00
_cell.angle_beta   90.00
_cell.angle_gamma   90.00
#
_symmetry.space_group_name_H-M   'P 1'
#
loop_
_entity.id
_entity.type
_entity.pdbx_description
1 polymer ?
#
loop_
_entity_poly.entity_id
_entity_poly.type
_entity_poly.pdbx_seq_one_letter_code
_entity_poly.pdbx_strand_id
1 'polypeptide(L)' 'MADLCPIAMLFVRCKKGISHASEEFASSADMHVAVETIADFMRSLAT' A
#
# COMPACT_ATOMS: atom_id res chain seq x y z
N MET A 1 8.09 -10.87 -13.85
CA MET A 1 6.65 -10.86 -13.56
C MET A 1 5.94 -11.33 -14.81
N ALA A 2 5.08 -12.36 -14.73
CA ALA A 2 4.32 -12.83 -15.89
C ALA A 2 3.03 -12.03 -16.04
N ASP A 3 2.64 -11.70 -17.28
CA ASP A 3 1.47 -10.89 -17.61
C ASP A 3 0.19 -11.75 -17.65
N LEU A 4 -0.20 -12.29 -16.49
CA LEU A 4 -1.35 -13.21 -16.38
C LEU A 4 -2.67 -12.47 -16.15
N CYS A 5 -2.60 -11.30 -15.51
CA CYS A 5 -3.74 -10.46 -15.21
C CYS A 5 -3.27 -9.03 -14.92
N PRO A 6 -4.18 -8.04 -14.96
CA PRO A 6 -3.89 -6.70 -14.46
C PRO A 6 -3.49 -6.75 -12.98
N ILE A 7 -2.34 -6.15 -12.64
CA ILE A 7 -1.83 -6.06 -11.27
C ILE A 7 -1.48 -4.60 -10.93
N ALA A 8 -1.67 -4.23 -9.68
CA ALA A 8 -1.28 -2.93 -9.14
C ALA A 8 -0.74 -3.08 -7.71
N MET A 9 0.05 -2.11 -7.27
CA MET A 9 0.56 -2.02 -5.90
C MET A 9 0.31 -0.62 -5.35
N LEU A 10 0.01 -0.54 -4.06
CA LEU A 10 -0.04 0.71 -3.31
C LEU A 10 1.16 0.78 -2.37
N PHE A 11 2.00 1.79 -2.55
CA PHE A 11 3.10 2.07 -1.62
C PHE A 11 2.66 3.06 -0.54
N VAL A 12 3.18 2.83 0.66
CA VAL A 12 2.92 3.66 1.85
C VAL A 12 4.23 4.29 2.29
N ARG A 13 4.17 5.49 2.87
CA ARG A 13 5.35 6.17 3.40
C ARG A 13 5.95 5.36 4.56
N CYS A 14 7.21 4.97 4.42
CA CYS A 14 8.02 4.44 5.50
C CYS A 14 8.96 5.53 6.05
N LYS A 15 9.08 5.62 7.38
CA LYS A 15 9.97 6.55 8.07
C LYS A 15 11.41 6.32 7.63
N LYS A 16 11.99 7.32 6.97
CA LYS A 16 13.36 7.28 6.39
C LYS A 16 13.60 6.16 5.38
N GLY A 17 12.55 5.47 4.90
CA GLY A 17 12.69 4.34 3.99
C GLY A 17 13.42 3.13 4.58
N ILE A 18 13.53 3.03 5.91
CA ILE A 18 14.17 1.88 6.57
C ILE A 18 13.27 0.67 6.39
N SER A 19 13.85 -0.46 5.95
CA SER A 19 13.14 -1.73 5.89
C SER A 19 14.09 -2.88 6.25
N HIS A 20 13.55 -4.04 6.63
CA HIS A 20 14.30 -5.21 7.12
C HIS A 20 15.12 -4.92 8.39
N ALA A 21 14.63 -4.02 9.24
CA ALA A 21 15.22 -3.67 10.52
C ALA A 21 14.14 -3.35 11.54
N SER A 22 14.48 -3.39 12.84
CA SER A 22 13.54 -3.12 13.94
C SER A 22 12.96 -1.69 13.94
N GLU A 23 13.64 -0.76 13.29
CA GLU A 23 13.28 0.65 13.17
C GLU A 23 12.35 0.92 11.98
N GLU A 24 12.05 -0.09 11.17
CA GLU A 24 11.04 -0.02 10.10
C GLU A 24 9.71 0.43 10.70
N PHE A 25 9.15 1.51 10.14
CA PHE A 25 7.98 2.16 10.72
C PHE A 25 7.16 2.91 9.69
N ALA A 26 5.87 2.58 9.60
CA ALA A 26 4.85 3.40 8.96
C ALA A 26 3.94 4.01 10.05
N SER A 27 3.57 5.28 9.89
CA SER A 27 2.70 5.95 10.87
C SER A 27 1.26 5.45 10.77
N SER A 28 0.51 5.51 11.88
CA SER A 28 -0.91 5.16 11.87
C SER A 28 -1.73 6.01 10.90
N ALA A 29 -1.36 7.29 10.72
CA ALA A 29 -2.00 8.19 9.77
C ALA A 29 -1.75 7.75 8.32
N ASP A 30 -0.50 7.43 7.96
CA ASP A 30 -0.17 6.95 6.62
C ASP A 30 -0.86 5.59 6.34
N MET A 31 -0.92 4.70 7.34
CA MET A 31 -1.62 3.42 7.22
C MET A 31 -3.13 3.56 7.07
N HIS A 32 -3.75 4.51 7.77
CA HIS A 32 -5.18 4.79 7.63
C HIS A 32 -5.53 5.21 6.19
N VAL A 33 -4.77 6.17 5.63
CA VAL A 33 -4.95 6.60 4.24
C VAL A 33 -4.73 5.44 3.27
N ALA A 34 -3.73 4.58 3.53
CA ALA A 34 -3.46 3.43 2.68
C ALA A 34 -4.64 2.44 2.62
N VAL A 35 -5.25 2.15 3.78
CA VAL A 35 -6.40 1.24 3.88
C VAL A 35 -7.62 1.81 3.16
N GLU A 36 -7.95 3.09 3.38
CA GLU A 36 -9.08 3.73 2.69
C GLU A 36 -8.86 3.73 1.18
N THR A 37 -7.65 4.11 0.73
CA THR A 37 -7.30 4.20 -0.69
C THR A 37 -7.42 2.85 -1.39
N ILE A 38 -6.89 1.77 -0.81
CA ILE A 38 -6.96 0.45 -1.45
C ILE A 38 -8.39 -0.09 -1.44
N ALA A 39 -9.16 0.19 -0.39
CA ALA A 39 -10.57 -0.20 -0.32
C ALA A 39 -11.41 0.51 -1.40
N ASP A 40 -11.20 1.81 -1.60
CA ASP A 40 -11.84 2.58 -2.67
C ASP A 40 -11.42 2.10 -4.06
N PHE A 41 -10.13 1.83 -4.26
CA PHE A 41 -9.63 1.28 -5.52
C PHE A 41 -10.30 -0.07 -5.83
N MET A 42 -10.35 -1.00 -4.87
CA MET A 42 -11.02 -2.29 -5.06
C MET A 42 -12.51 -2.15 -5.37
N ARG A 43 -13.22 -1.23 -4.69
CA ARG A 43 -14.62 -0.91 -5.01
C ARG A 43 -14.78 -0.40 -6.43
N SER A 44 -13.85 0.44 -6.91
CA SER A 44 -13.88 0.97 -8.27
C SER A 44 -13.66 -0.09 -9.37
N LEU A 45 -13.03 -1.22 -9.02
CA LEU A 45 -12.81 -2.34 -9.94
C LEU A 45 -13.98 -3.34 -9.98
N ALA A 46 -14.86 -3.32 -8.98
CA ALA A 46 -15.97 -4.28 -8.84
C ALA A 46 -17.23 -3.87 -9.64
N THR A 47 -17.08 -2.98 -10.62
CA THR A 47 -18.13 -2.54 -11.55
C THR A 47 -18.48 -3.59 -12.58
#